data_AF-A0AA90TWN0-F1
#
_entry.id   AF-A0AA90TWN0-F1
#
_cell.length_a   1.000
_cell.length_b   1.000
_cell.length_c   1.000
_cell.angle_alpha   90.00
_cell.angle_beta   90.00
_cell.angle_gamma   90.00
#
_symmetry.space_group_name_H-M   'P 1'
#
loop_
_entity.id
_entity.type
_entity.pdbx_description
1 polymer ?
#
loop_
_entity_poly.entity_id
_entity_poly.type
_entity_poly.pdbx_seq_one_letter_code
_entity_poly.pdbx_strand_id
1 'polypeptide(L)'
;MNILKKIIVFVTILLIFTTDNLVKAKPPEPKEIKPYAEDWYVTTENIVLDIMFPVIDKRVIKEYGGKEASGFGWQYRGIVNIVYNNNHSYDMSLRIQVPDTNKIPFKYAEDIVKVRVSPSCDSPKIGCSHGFKVEVLDYQHK
;
A
#
# COMPACT_ATOMS: atom_id res chain seq x y z
N MET A 1 -31.92 25.17 -41.40
CA MET A 1 -30.63 24.91 -40.70
C MET A 1 -30.43 23.41 -40.56
N ASN A 2 -29.43 22.84 -41.25
CA ASN A 2 -29.21 21.39 -41.34
C ASN A 2 -28.95 20.79 -39.96
N ILE A 3 -29.35 19.52 -39.74
CA ILE A 3 -29.24 18.81 -38.44
C ILE A 3 -27.81 18.92 -37.87
N LEU A 4 -26.80 18.82 -38.73
CA LEU A 4 -25.39 18.97 -38.35
C LEU A 4 -25.07 20.36 -37.75
N LYS A 5 -25.65 21.43 -38.29
CA LYS A 5 -25.48 22.79 -37.74
C LYS A 5 -26.18 22.93 -36.38
N LYS A 6 -27.31 22.26 -36.16
CA LYS A 6 -27.99 22.25 -34.85
C LYS A 6 -27.18 21.53 -33.79
N ILE A 7 -26.58 20.38 -34.14
CA ILE A 7 -25.70 19.61 -33.23
C ILE A 7 -24.46 20.43 -32.87
N ILE A 8 -23.82 21.07 -33.85
CA ILE A 8 -22.64 21.90 -33.60
C ILE A 8 -22.98 23.04 -32.65
N VAL A 9 -24.08 23.77 -32.87
CA VAL A 9 -24.53 24.86 -31.99
C VAL A 9 -24.86 24.35 -30.58
N PHE A 10 -25.48 23.18 -30.47
CA PHE A 10 -25.83 22.60 -29.17
C PHE A 10 -24.57 22.22 -28.37
N VAL A 11 -23.57 21.65 -29.03
CA VAL A 11 -22.28 21.28 -28.41
C VAL A 11 -21.50 22.52 -27.97
N THR A 12 -21.46 23.59 -28.77
CA THR A 12 -20.79 24.84 -28.36
C THR A 12 -21.48 25.49 -27.17
N ILE A 13 -22.82 25.50 -27.13
CA ILE A 13 -23.57 26.01 -25.97
C ILE A 13 -23.24 25.17 -24.72
N LEU A 14 -23.20 23.84 -24.83
CA LEU A 14 -22.88 22.96 -23.71
C LEU A 14 -21.48 23.23 -23.15
N LEU A 15 -20.48 23.47 -24.02
CA LEU A 15 -19.10 23.73 -23.61
C LEU A 15 -18.95 25.04 -22.85
N ILE A 16 -19.68 26.09 -23.22
CA ILE A 16 -19.62 27.40 -22.55
C ILE A 16 -20.09 27.30 -21.09
N PHE A 17 -21.08 26.47 -20.79
CA PHE A 17 -21.64 26.31 -19.43
C PHE A 17 -20.81 25.42 -18.48
N THR A 18 -19.72 24.80 -18.95
CA THR A 18 -18.93 23.87 -18.11
C THR A 18 -17.83 24.53 -17.30
N THR A 19 -17.49 25.80 -17.59
CA THR A 19 -16.30 26.43 -16.99
C THR A 19 -16.56 27.15 -15.66
N ASP A 20 -17.82 27.46 -15.34
CA ASP A 20 -18.16 28.30 -14.17
C ASP A 20 -18.19 27.54 -12.83
N ASN A 21 -18.04 26.21 -12.84
CA ASN A 21 -18.04 25.37 -11.62
C ASN A 21 -16.66 24.86 -11.22
N LEU A 22 -15.57 25.41 -11.78
CA LEU A 22 -14.22 25.10 -11.32
C LEU A 22 -13.93 25.85 -10.01
N VAL A 23 -14.35 25.27 -8.89
CA VAL A 23 -13.90 25.67 -7.55
C VAL A 23 -12.37 25.67 -7.57
N LYS A 24 -11.76 26.86 -7.52
CA LYS A 24 -10.32 27.01 -7.28
C LYS A 24 -10.03 26.48 -5.89
N ALA A 25 -9.68 25.21 -5.78
CA ALA A 25 -9.14 24.66 -4.55
C ALA A 25 -7.86 25.45 -4.22
N LYS A 26 -7.87 26.19 -3.11
CA LYS A 26 -6.66 26.82 -2.59
C LYS A 26 -5.69 25.68 -2.28
N PRO A 27 -4.43 25.70 -2.76
CA PRO A 27 -3.45 24.70 -2.38
C PRO A 27 -3.40 24.66 -0.85
N PRO A 28 -3.49 23.49 -0.21
CA PRO A 28 -3.33 23.41 1.22
C PRO A 28 -1.98 24.03 1.58
N GLU A 29 -1.96 24.88 2.60
CA GLU A 29 -0.70 25.40 3.13
C GLU A 29 0.22 24.21 3.45
N PRO A 30 1.53 24.27 3.13
CA PRO A 30 2.45 23.19 3.42
C PRO A 30 2.47 22.94 4.93
N LYS A 31 1.70 21.96 5.39
CA LYS A 31 1.79 21.50 6.77
C LYS A 31 3.17 20.88 6.92
N GLU A 32 3.93 21.29 7.93
CA GLU A 32 5.11 20.52 8.34
C GLU A 32 4.65 19.08 8.58
N ILE A 33 5.11 18.17 7.72
CA ILE A 33 4.81 16.76 7.86
C ILE A 33 5.67 16.27 9.02
N LYS A 34 5.12 16.32 10.24
CA LYS A 34 5.70 15.57 11.34
C LYS A 34 5.71 14.10 10.90
N PRO A 35 6.83 13.37 11.03
CA PRO A 35 6.96 12.01 10.51
C PRO A 35 5.96 11.02 11.12
N TYR A 36 5.29 11.41 12.20
CA TYR A 36 4.24 10.65 12.87
C TYR A 36 3.15 11.65 13.30
N ALA A 37 2.12 11.84 12.49
CA ALA A 37 0.92 12.49 12.99
C ALA A 37 0.22 11.47 13.90
N GLU A 38 0.02 11.81 15.18
CA GLU A 38 -0.54 10.93 16.22
C GLU A 38 -1.89 10.30 15.82
N ASP A 39 -2.59 10.87 14.83
CA ASP A 39 -3.87 10.40 14.33
C ASP A 39 -3.79 9.44 13.12
N TRP A 40 -2.60 9.07 12.63
CA TRP A 40 -2.46 8.19 11.45
C TRP A 40 -2.68 6.70 11.76
N TYR A 41 -2.44 6.30 13.00
CA TYR A 41 -2.56 4.91 13.44
C TYR A 41 -3.84 4.74 14.26
N VAL A 42 -4.87 4.20 13.63
CA VAL A 42 -6.16 3.92 14.30
C VAL A 42 -6.08 2.63 15.11
N THR A 43 -5.29 1.66 14.64
CA THR A 43 -5.11 0.36 15.31
C THR A 43 -3.63 -0.03 15.41
N THR A 44 -3.31 -0.92 16.35
CA THR A 44 -1.98 -1.54 16.46
C THR A 44 -1.56 -2.24 15.15
N GLU A 45 -2.53 -2.79 14.41
CA GLU A 45 -2.29 -3.38 13.11
C GLU A 45 -1.76 -2.36 12.10
N ASN A 46 -2.23 -1.11 12.12
CA ASN A 46 -1.69 -0.08 11.22
C ASN A 46 -0.19 0.18 11.48
N ILE A 47 0.23 0.20 12.74
CA ILE A 47 1.64 0.36 13.12
C ILE A 47 2.46 -0.84 12.65
N VAL A 48 1.94 -2.05 12.88
CA VAL A 48 2.58 -3.31 12.46
C VAL A 48 2.74 -3.37 10.94
N LEU A 49 1.72 -2.98 10.18
CA LEU A 49 1.77 -2.96 8.72
C LEU A 49 2.76 -1.91 8.21
N ASP A 50 2.82 -0.71 8.80
CA ASP A 50 3.80 0.32 8.42
C ASP A 50 5.25 -0.18 8.55
N ILE A 51 5.53 -0.95 9.61
CA ILE A 51 6.84 -1.58 9.83
C ILE A 51 7.17 -2.62 8.74
N MET A 52 6.19 -3.45 8.35
CA MET A 52 6.44 -4.61 7.47
C MET A 52 6.28 -4.33 5.98
N PHE A 53 5.36 -3.44 5.60
CA PHE A 53 4.98 -3.19 4.21
C PHE A 53 6.15 -2.82 3.30
N PRO A 54 7.10 -1.97 3.68
CA PRO A 54 8.23 -1.63 2.82
C PRO A 54 9.07 -2.84 2.40
N VAL A 55 9.19 -3.84 3.29
CA VAL A 55 9.94 -5.07 3.01
C VAL A 55 9.12 -6.06 2.19
N ILE A 56 7.83 -6.19 2.50
CA ILE A 56 6.91 -7.05 1.73
C ILE A 56 6.76 -6.51 0.30
N ASP A 57 6.59 -5.21 0.12
CA ASP A 57 6.42 -4.57 -1.18
C ASP A 57 7.62 -4.85 -2.11
N LYS A 58 8.84 -4.64 -1.61
CA LYS A 58 10.08 -5.00 -2.33
C LYS A 58 10.13 -6.47 -2.71
N ARG A 59 9.64 -7.36 -1.83
CA ARG A 59 9.59 -8.80 -2.11
C ARG A 59 8.56 -9.13 -3.19
N VAL A 60 7.35 -8.59 -3.10
CA VAL A 60 6.29 -8.79 -4.11
C VAL A 60 6.77 -8.31 -5.48
N ILE A 61 7.37 -7.11 -5.55
CA ILE A 61 7.95 -6.59 -6.79
C ILE A 61 8.98 -7.57 -7.36
N LYS A 62 9.87 -8.11 -6.53
CA LYS A 62 10.89 -9.07 -6.96
C LYS A 62 10.27 -10.37 -7.48
N GLU A 63 9.25 -10.89 -6.80
CA GLU A 63 8.57 -12.14 -7.17
C GLU A 63 7.84 -12.01 -8.52
N TYR A 64 7.19 -10.87 -8.76
CA TYR A 64 6.36 -10.63 -9.95
C TYR A 64 7.08 -9.91 -11.11
N GLY A 65 8.42 -9.98 -11.16
CA GLY A 65 9.18 -9.57 -12.34
C GLY A 65 9.75 -8.14 -12.33
N GLY A 66 9.84 -7.51 -11.16
CA GLY A 66 10.76 -6.40 -10.90
C GLY A 66 10.41 -5.05 -11.53
N LYS A 67 9.26 -4.92 -12.19
CA LYS A 67 8.76 -3.61 -12.63
C LYS A 67 8.08 -2.94 -11.44
N GLU A 68 8.33 -1.67 -11.16
CA GLU A 68 7.62 -0.98 -10.07
C GLU A 68 6.09 -1.01 -10.28
N ALA A 69 5.64 -1.05 -11.54
CA ALA A 69 4.24 -1.27 -11.91
C ALA A 69 3.69 -2.66 -11.52
N SER A 70 4.54 -3.68 -11.31
CA SER A 70 4.14 -5.01 -10.82
C SER A 70 4.02 -5.10 -9.30
N GLY A 71 4.56 -4.13 -8.54
CA GLY A 71 4.20 -3.94 -7.12
C GLY A 71 2.85 -3.24 -6.96
N PHE A 72 2.37 -2.57 -8.01
CA PHE A 72 1.12 -1.83 -7.98
C PHE A 72 -0.06 -2.79 -7.96
N GLY A 73 -0.80 -2.81 -6.83
CA GLY A 73 -2.10 -3.47 -6.75
C GLY A 73 -2.17 -4.75 -5.91
N TRP A 74 -1.08 -5.15 -5.23
CA TRP A 74 -1.24 -6.16 -4.18
C TRP A 74 -2.03 -5.57 -2.99
N GLN A 75 -2.82 -6.41 -2.32
CA GLN A 75 -3.70 -6.00 -1.24
C GLN A 75 -3.47 -6.86 -0.01
N TYR A 76 -3.33 -6.22 1.14
CA TYR A 76 -3.32 -6.91 2.42
C TYR A 76 -4.69 -7.55 2.71
N ARG A 77 -4.70 -8.80 3.18
CA ARG A 77 -5.92 -9.55 3.51
C ARG A 77 -5.99 -10.04 4.96
N GLY A 78 -4.96 -9.80 5.77
CA GLY A 78 -4.94 -10.17 7.17
C GLY A 78 -3.67 -10.88 7.61
N ILE A 79 -3.39 -10.83 8.91
CA ILE A 79 -2.39 -11.69 9.56
C ILE A 79 -3.03 -13.06 9.76
N VAL A 80 -2.36 -14.10 9.26
CA VAL A 80 -2.76 -15.51 9.38
C VAL A 80 -2.23 -16.11 10.68
N ASN A 81 -1.01 -15.74 11.07
CA ASN A 81 -0.37 -16.29 12.26
C ASN A 81 0.71 -15.34 12.82
N ILE A 82 0.92 -15.40 14.13
CA ILE A 82 1.99 -14.70 14.86
C ILE A 82 2.63 -15.70 15.80
N VAL A 83 3.94 -15.90 15.68
CA VAL A 83 4.73 -16.76 16.56
C VAL A 83 5.82 -15.92 17.22
N TYR A 84 5.84 -15.92 18.54
CA TYR A 84 6.92 -15.30 19.30
C TYR A 84 8.10 -16.27 19.46
N ASN A 85 9.31 -15.79 19.19
CA ASN A 85 10.54 -16.56 19.30
C ASN A 85 11.30 -16.21 20.59
N ASN A 86 12.13 -17.14 21.07
CA ASN A 86 12.92 -16.96 22.29
C ASN A 86 13.99 -15.85 22.22
N ASN A 87 14.25 -15.31 21.02
CA ASN A 87 15.17 -14.20 20.79
C ASN A 87 14.47 -12.84 20.65
N HIS A 88 13.28 -12.70 21.23
CA HIS A 88 12.46 -11.47 21.18
C HIS A 88 12.02 -11.04 19.77
N SER A 89 12.04 -11.95 18.80
CA SER A 89 11.48 -11.71 17.46
C SER A 89 10.10 -12.33 17.29
N TYR A 90 9.35 -11.83 16.32
CA TYR A 90 8.05 -12.35 15.93
C TYR A 90 8.10 -12.83 14.48
N ASP A 91 7.70 -14.08 14.25
CA ASP A 91 7.42 -14.61 12.93
C ASP A 91 5.95 -14.36 12.60
N MET A 92 5.67 -13.52 11.61
CA MET A 92 4.32 -13.15 11.21
C MET A 92 4.04 -13.69 9.81
N SER A 93 2.92 -14.39 9.64
CA SER A 93 2.44 -14.84 8.33
C SER A 93 1.29 -13.96 7.90
N LEU A 94 1.41 -13.32 6.73
CA LEU A 94 0.43 -12.39 6.18
C LEU A 94 -0.18 -12.99 4.93
N ARG A 95 -1.50 -12.88 4.80
CA ARG A 95 -2.19 -13.15 3.54
C ARG A 95 -2.22 -11.88 2.72
N ILE A 96 -1.81 -11.99 1.47
CA ILE A 96 -1.92 -10.92 0.49
C ILE A 96 -2.66 -11.41 -0.75
N GLN A 97 -3.22 -10.48 -1.49
CA GLN A 97 -3.70 -10.73 -2.84
C GLN A 97 -2.80 -10.01 -3.82
N VAL A 98 -2.50 -10.67 -4.93
CA VAL A 98 -1.66 -10.15 -6.00
C VAL A 98 -2.40 -10.27 -7.32
N PRO A 99 -2.22 -9.35 -8.28
CA PRO A 99 -2.87 -9.46 -9.58
C PRO A 99 -2.49 -10.77 -10.30
N ASP A 100 -3.49 -11.50 -10.81
CA ASP A 100 -3.26 -12.74 -11.57
C ASP A 100 -2.58 -12.38 -12.91
N THR A 101 -1.38 -12.93 -13.14
CA THR A 101 -0.58 -12.67 -14.34
C THR A 101 -1.17 -13.31 -15.60
N ASN A 102 -2.20 -14.15 -15.50
CA ASN A 102 -2.80 -14.88 -16.62
C ASN A 102 -3.71 -14.05 -17.53
N LYS A 103 -3.53 -12.72 -17.60
CA LYS A 103 -4.25 -11.78 -18.49
C LYS A 103 -5.78 -11.76 -18.32
N ILE A 104 -6.31 -12.31 -17.22
CA ILE A 104 -7.73 -12.16 -16.88
C ILE A 104 -7.86 -10.89 -16.04
N PRO A 105 -8.51 -9.84 -16.55
CA PRO A 105 -8.69 -8.59 -15.79
C PRO A 105 -9.40 -8.86 -14.46
N PHE A 106 -8.96 -8.20 -13.39
CA PHE A 106 -9.59 -8.22 -12.06
C PHE A 106 -9.56 -9.55 -11.29
N LYS A 107 -8.82 -10.54 -11.77
CA LYS A 107 -8.56 -11.75 -10.99
C LYS A 107 -7.34 -11.56 -10.11
N TYR A 108 -7.44 -12.00 -8.86
CA TYR A 108 -6.35 -11.95 -7.88
C TYR A 108 -5.99 -13.38 -7.48
N ALA A 109 -4.70 -13.64 -7.29
CA ALA A 109 -4.21 -14.83 -6.60
C ALA A 109 -4.00 -14.49 -5.11
N GLU A 110 -4.09 -15.48 -4.24
CA GLU A 110 -3.75 -15.32 -2.84
C GLU A 110 -2.34 -15.86 -2.59
N ASP A 111 -1.51 -15.04 -1.95
CA ASP A 111 -0.18 -15.47 -1.51
C ASP A 111 -0.09 -15.34 0.02
N ILE A 112 0.85 -16.09 0.60
CA ILE A 112 1.26 -15.94 1.99
C ILE A 112 2.71 -15.52 2.06
N VAL A 113 2.95 -14.40 2.74
CA VAL A 113 4.30 -13.90 3.01
C VAL A 113 4.60 -14.10 4.48
N LYS A 114 5.68 -14.80 4.80
CA LYS A 114 6.17 -14.95 6.17
C LYS A 114 7.33 -13.99 6.40
N VAL A 115 7.22 -13.13 7.41
CA VAL A 115 8.27 -12.20 7.80
C VAL A 115 8.69 -12.42 9.25
N ARG A 116 9.94 -12.09 9.56
CA ARG A 116 10.46 -11.98 10.92
C ARG A 116 10.65 -10.51 11.24
N VAL A 117 10.02 -10.07 12.32
CA VAL A 117 10.21 -8.74 12.91
C VAL A 117 11.04 -8.91 14.17
N SER A 118 12.18 -8.23 14.24
CA SER A 118 13.09 -8.27 15.40
C SER A 118 13.45 -6.85 15.84
N PRO A 119 13.72 -6.62 17.13
CA PRO A 119 14.32 -5.38 17.58
C PRO A 119 15.62 -5.13 16.80
N SER A 120 15.89 -3.91 16.38
CA SER A 120 17.15 -3.59 15.68
C SER A 120 18.37 -3.58 16.62
N CYS A 121 18.18 -3.87 17.90
CA CYS A 121 19.22 -3.85 18.90
C CYS A 121 19.25 -5.13 19.72
N ASP A 122 20.47 -5.66 19.88
CA ASP A 122 20.78 -6.87 20.66
C ASP A 122 21.09 -6.58 22.14
N SER A 123 20.78 -5.37 22.62
CA SER A 123 21.07 -4.96 24.00
C SER A 123 20.07 -5.61 24.95
N PRO A 124 20.53 -6.24 26.05
CA PRO A 124 19.65 -6.74 27.11
C PRO A 124 19.01 -5.60 27.93
N LYS A 125 19.35 -4.33 27.65
CA LYS A 125 18.82 -3.16 28.35
C LYS A 125 17.59 -2.61 27.62
N ILE A 126 16.57 -2.25 28.39
CA ILE A 126 15.24 -1.75 27.95
C ILE A 126 15.29 -0.41 27.15
N GLY A 127 16.47 0.21 26.95
CA GLY A 127 16.63 1.52 26.32
C GLY A 127 17.48 1.52 25.06
N CYS A 128 17.18 0.66 24.08
CA CYS A 128 17.93 0.58 22.84
C CYS A 128 17.23 1.23 21.64
N SER A 129 17.97 1.54 20.57
CA SER A 129 17.47 2.29 19.40
C SER A 129 16.17 1.69 18.84
N HIS A 130 15.16 2.55 18.65
CA HIS A 130 13.76 2.22 18.36
C HIS A 130 13.47 1.77 16.92
N GLY A 131 14.32 0.91 16.35
CA GLY A 131 14.12 0.34 15.03
C GLY A 131 13.62 -1.10 15.09
N PHE A 132 12.93 -1.52 14.03
CA PHE A 132 12.64 -2.93 13.78
C PHE A 132 13.40 -3.38 12.54
N LYS A 133 14.03 -4.54 12.63
CA LYS A 133 14.57 -5.25 11.48
C LYS A 133 13.50 -6.23 10.99
N VAL A 134 13.14 -6.12 9.71
CA VAL A 134 12.15 -6.99 9.06
C VAL A 134 12.83 -7.81 7.97
N GLU A 135 12.68 -9.13 8.03
CA GLU A 135 13.23 -10.08 7.07
C GLU A 135 12.14 -10.96 6.49
N VAL A 136 12.15 -11.22 5.18
CA VAL A 136 11.24 -12.22 4.58
C VAL A 136 11.84 -13.60 4.81
N LEU A 137 11.11 -14.46 5.51
CA LEU A 137 11.49 -15.85 5.77
C LEU A 137 10.99 -16.81 4.69
N ASP A 138 9.78 -16.57 4.17
CA ASP A 138 9.13 -17.44 3.20
C ASP A 138 8.11 -16.68 2.34
N TYR A 139 7.83 -17.19 1.15
CA TYR A 139 6.86 -16.66 0.21
C TYR A 139 6.15 -17.83 -0.50
N GLN A 140 4.84 -17.95 -0.32
CA GLN A 140 4.05 -19.07 -0.82
C GLN A 140 2.93 -18.58 -1.75
N HIS A 141 2.83 -19.19 -2.92
CA HIS A 141 1.69 -19.03 -3.81
C HIS A 141 0.60 -20.06 -3.48
N LYS A 142 -0.67 -19.64 -3.35
CA LYS A 142 -1.79 -20.53 -3.10
C LYS A 142 -2.72 -20.72 -4.28
#